data_AF-A0A2G5U3G4-F1
#
_entry.id   AF-A0A2G5U3G4-F1
#
_cell.length_a   1.000
_cell.length_b   1.000
_cell.length_c   1.000
_cell.angle_alpha   90.00
_cell.angle_beta   90.00
_cell.angle_gamma   90.00
#
_symmetry.space_group_name_H-M   'P 1'
#
loop_
_entity.id
_entity.type
_entity.pdbx_description
1 polymer ?
#
loop_
_entity_poly.entity_id
_entity_poly.type
_entity_poly.pdbx_seq_one_letter_code
_entity_poly.pdbx_strand_id
1 'polypeptide(L)'
;MYRSEISKPQLENPNLIERLVVIILPNYFYEYESVLQHLVKEKFGIVEKSVKNFKPEDVLEWKSADLESQDIWGFSDRLSDGPCMLLLCQRANAFIEMTGVARYHNAIANRFVELKKQ
;
A
#
# COMPACT_ATOMS: atom_id res chain seq x y z
N MET A 1 11.71 -36.76 -14.35
CA MET A 1 12.05 -35.45 -13.74
C MET A 1 11.33 -34.37 -14.53
N TYR A 2 10.19 -33.90 -14.03
CA TYR A 2 9.50 -32.73 -14.61
C TYR A 2 10.31 -31.49 -14.23
N ARG A 3 10.99 -30.88 -15.20
CA ARG A 3 11.49 -29.51 -15.06
C ARG A 3 10.26 -28.63 -15.07
N SER A 4 9.85 -28.13 -13.90
CA SER A 4 8.95 -27.00 -13.83
C SER A 4 9.65 -25.84 -14.51
N GLU A 5 9.27 -25.57 -15.76
CA GLU A 5 9.56 -24.30 -16.41
C GLU A 5 8.90 -23.24 -15.53
N ILE A 6 9.70 -22.57 -14.71
CA ILE A 6 9.29 -21.37 -14.00
C ILE A 6 8.83 -20.42 -15.11
N SER A 7 7.51 -20.34 -15.27
CA SER A 7 6.89 -19.44 -16.22
C SER A 7 7.44 -18.07 -15.89
N LYS A 8 8.23 -17.50 -16.79
CA LYS A 8 8.65 -16.11 -16.67
C LYS A 8 7.39 -15.30 -16.40
N PRO A 9 7.36 -14.40 -15.40
CA PRO A 9 6.22 -13.52 -15.24
C PRO A 9 6.00 -12.84 -16.58
N GLN A 10 4.78 -12.90 -17.09
CA GLN A 10 4.33 -12.19 -18.28
C GLN A 10 4.34 -10.69 -17.99
N LEU A 11 5.51 -10.14 -17.73
CA LEU A 11 5.77 -8.71 -17.60
C LEU A 11 6.08 -8.20 -19.00
N GLU A 12 5.51 -7.04 -19.31
CA GLU A 12 5.64 -6.30 -20.58
C GLU A 12 4.50 -6.52 -21.59
N ASN A 13 3.24 -6.46 -21.14
CA ASN A 13 2.20 -5.88 -21.99
C ASN A 13 2.00 -4.40 -21.58
N PRO A 14 2.59 -3.43 -22.29
CA PRO A 14 2.47 -2.01 -21.97
C PRO A 14 1.03 -1.46 -22.04
N ASN A 15 0.09 -2.24 -22.57
CA ASN A 15 -1.33 -1.89 -22.63
C ASN A 15 -2.12 -2.32 -21.37
N LEU A 16 -1.54 -3.11 -20.47
CA LEU A 16 -2.23 -3.55 -19.26
C LEU A 16 -2.06 -2.47 -18.17
N ILE A 17 -3.12 -1.71 -17.94
CA ILE A 17 -3.19 -0.75 -16.82
C ILE A 17 -3.70 -1.51 -15.60
N GLU A 18 -2.83 -1.71 -14.61
CA GLU A 18 -3.21 -2.27 -13.32
C GLU A 18 -3.77 -1.17 -12.43
N ARG A 19 -4.74 -1.54 -11.57
CA ARG A 19 -5.28 -0.66 -10.53
C ARG A 19 -5.06 -1.29 -9.17
N LEU A 20 -4.71 -0.46 -8.20
CA LEU A 20 -4.45 -0.92 -6.84
C LEU A 20 -4.90 0.11 -5.82
N VAL A 21 -5.40 -0.43 -4.71
CA VAL A 21 -5.77 0.33 -3.53
C VAL A 21 -4.53 0.46 -2.65
N VAL A 22 -4.17 1.69 -2.34
CA VAL A 22 -3.06 2.03 -1.45
C VAL A 22 -3.64 2.70 -0.22
N ILE A 23 -3.20 2.25 0.95
CA ILE A 23 -3.61 2.83 2.22
C ILE A 23 -2.39 3.45 2.88
N ILE A 24 -2.46 4.76 3.14
CA ILE A 24 -1.52 5.46 4.01
C ILE A 24 -2.07 5.37 5.43
N LEU A 25 -1.31 4.70 6.29
CA LEU A 25 -1.69 4.41 7.67
C LEU A 25 -1.72 5.68 8.54
N PRO A 26 -2.43 5.67 9.68
CA PRO A 26 -2.61 6.84 10.55
C PRO A 26 -1.30 7.46 11.02
N ASN A 27 -0.31 6.62 11.33
CA ASN A 27 1.01 7.05 11.80
C ASN A 27 1.82 7.83 10.74
N TYR A 28 1.40 7.80 9.47
CA TYR A 28 2.03 8.52 8.36
C TYR A 28 1.05 9.40 7.61
N PHE A 29 -0.16 9.60 8.16
CA PHE A 29 -1.24 10.33 7.49
C PHE A 29 -0.83 11.75 7.13
N TYR A 30 -0.25 12.52 8.05
CA TYR A 30 0.10 13.92 7.81
C TYR A 30 1.23 14.13 6.79
N GLU A 31 1.93 13.06 6.40
CA GLU A 31 2.97 13.08 5.36
C GLU A 31 2.42 12.67 3.99
N TYR A 32 1.09 12.53 3.83
CA TYR A 32 0.49 12.00 2.61
C TYR A 32 0.87 12.81 1.35
N GLU A 33 1.05 14.13 1.45
CA GLU A 33 1.44 14.98 0.30
C GLU A 33 2.78 14.53 -0.30
N SER A 34 3.74 14.11 0.54
CA SER A 34 5.02 13.57 0.07
C SER A 34 4.84 12.29 -0.75
N VAL A 35 3.91 11.43 -0.33
CA VAL A 35 3.55 10.19 -1.04
C VAL A 35 2.91 10.54 -2.38
N LEU A 36 1.96 11.47 -2.41
CA LEU A 36 1.29 11.88 -3.65
C LEU A 36 2.30 12.44 -4.67
N GLN A 37 3.21 13.30 -4.23
CA GLN A 37 4.26 13.84 -5.10
C GLN A 37 5.17 12.74 -5.66
N HIS A 38 5.54 11.76 -4.82
CA HIS A 38 6.35 10.62 -5.25
C HIS A 38 5.60 9.74 -6.27
N LEU A 39 4.31 9.46 -6.03
CA LEU A 39 3.47 8.70 -6.96
C LEU A 39 3.35 9.38 -8.33
N VAL A 40 3.15 10.70 -8.36
CA VAL A 40 3.10 11.47 -9.61
C VAL A 40 4.45 11.41 -10.34
N LYS A 41 5.57 11.54 -9.61
CA LYS A 41 6.92 11.43 -10.17
C LYS A 41 7.17 10.06 -10.79
N GLU A 42 6.71 9.00 -10.13
CA GLU A 42 6.78 7.61 -10.60
C GLU A 42 5.66 7.26 -11.59
N LYS A 43 4.99 8.26 -12.17
CA LYS A 43 3.99 8.12 -13.23
C LYS A 43 2.78 7.25 -12.86
N PHE A 44 2.43 7.19 -11.58
CA PHE A 44 1.14 6.65 -11.16
C PHE A 44 0.03 7.66 -11.45
N GLY A 45 -1.04 7.20 -12.08
CA GLY A 45 -2.30 7.94 -12.13
C GLY A 45 -3.05 7.76 -10.82
N ILE A 46 -3.42 8.84 -10.15
CA ILE A 46 -4.28 8.81 -8.96
C ILE A 46 -5.71 9.00 -9.46
N VAL A 47 -6.51 7.92 -9.40
CA VAL A 47 -7.90 7.88 -9.87
C VAL A 47 -8.83 8.42 -8.80
N GLU A 48 -8.60 8.04 -7.55
CA GLU A 48 -9.41 8.45 -6.41
C GLU A 48 -8.51 8.69 -5.19
N LYS A 49 -8.91 9.66 -4.37
CA LYS A 49 -8.31 9.96 -3.06
C LYS A 49 -9.42 10.24 -2.06
N SER A 50 -9.42 9.53 -0.94
CA SER A 50 -10.38 9.75 0.16
C SER A 50 -9.72 9.57 1.52
N VAL A 51 -10.21 10.33 2.51
CA VAL A 51 -9.83 10.15 3.91
C VAL A 51 -10.86 9.25 4.57
N LYS A 52 -10.41 8.20 5.27
CA LYS A 52 -11.29 7.27 5.98
C LYS A 52 -10.76 7.00 7.38
N ASN A 53 -11.64 7.06 8.37
CA ASN A 53 -11.39 6.48 9.68
C ASN A 53 -11.97 5.07 9.65
N PHE A 54 -11.12 4.05 9.71
CA PHE A 54 -11.59 2.68 9.75
C PHE A 54 -12.12 2.35 11.13
N LYS A 55 -13.22 1.60 11.17
CA LYS A 55 -13.64 0.90 12.37
C LYS A 55 -13.14 -0.55 12.32
N PRO A 56 -12.92 -1.20 13.46
CA PRO A 56 -12.50 -2.60 13.49
C PRO A 56 -13.42 -3.53 12.66
N GLU A 57 -14.73 -3.27 12.67
CA GLU A 57 -15.70 -4.00 11.84
C GLU A 57 -15.45 -3.87 10.33
N ASP A 58 -15.01 -2.70 9.84
CA ASP A 58 -14.71 -2.48 8.42
C ASP A 58 -13.54 -3.37 7.96
N VAL A 59 -12.58 -3.62 8.85
CA VAL A 59 -11.36 -4.40 8.57
C VAL A 59 -11.64 -5.90 8.68
N LEU A 60 -12.58 -6.29 9.55
CA LEU A 60 -13.00 -7.69 9.69
C LEU A 60 -13.66 -8.23 8.41
N GLU A 61 -14.34 -7.39 7.63
CA GLU A 61 -14.87 -7.79 6.31
C GLU A 61 -13.76 -8.17 5.32
N TRP A 62 -12.55 -7.66 5.50
CA TRP A 62 -11.40 -8.02 4.66
C TRP A 62 -10.79 -9.38 5.03
N LYS A 63 -11.18 -9.98 6.17
CA LYS A 63 -10.74 -11.34 6.56
C LYS A 63 -11.19 -12.43 5.61
N SER A 64 -12.32 -12.28 4.92
CA SER A 64 -12.87 -13.35 4.09
C SER A 64 -12.12 -13.56 2.76
N ALA A 65 -11.14 -12.70 2.45
CA ALA A 65 -10.27 -12.81 1.28
C ALA A 65 -8.84 -13.20 1.70
N ASP A 66 -8.60 -14.50 1.94
CA ASP A 66 -7.27 -15.14 2.01
C ASP A 66 -6.20 -14.58 2.98
N LEU A 67 -6.57 -13.76 3.97
CA LEU A 67 -5.62 -13.20 4.95
C LEU A 67 -5.36 -14.09 6.17
N GLU A 68 -5.51 -15.42 6.08
CA GLU A 68 -5.28 -16.34 7.21
C GLU A 68 -3.84 -16.33 7.76
N SER A 69 -2.89 -15.62 7.15
CA SER A 69 -1.46 -15.78 7.45
C SER A 69 -0.73 -14.63 8.16
N GLN A 70 -1.32 -13.45 8.41
CA GLN A 70 -0.59 -12.36 9.08
C GLN A 70 -1.48 -11.48 9.95
N ASP A 71 -1.21 -11.47 11.26
CA ASP A 71 -1.66 -10.52 12.30
C ASP A 71 -2.70 -9.46 11.88
N ILE A 72 -3.90 -9.92 11.49
CA ILE A 72 -5.00 -9.06 11.05
C ILE A 72 -5.47 -8.18 12.21
N TRP A 73 -5.35 -8.66 13.45
CA TRP A 73 -5.70 -7.89 14.64
C TRP A 73 -4.76 -6.69 14.81
N GLY A 74 -3.45 -6.91 14.75
CA GLY A 74 -2.47 -5.82 14.74
C GLY A 74 -2.63 -4.88 13.55
N PHE A 75 -3.06 -5.38 12.38
CA PHE A 75 -3.37 -4.54 11.22
C PHE A 75 -4.64 -3.71 11.41
N SER A 76 -5.69 -4.30 11.97
CA SER A 76 -6.97 -3.66 12.28
C SER A 76 -6.81 -2.54 13.30
N ASP A 77 -6.05 -2.80 14.38
CA ASP A 77 -5.75 -1.80 15.41
C ASP A 77 -5.03 -0.60 14.78
N ARG A 78 -3.96 -0.87 14.00
CA ARG A 78 -3.19 0.17 13.31
C ARG A 78 -4.01 1.00 12.32
N LEU A 79 -5.01 0.41 11.66
CA LEU A 79 -5.90 1.14 10.75
C LEU A 79 -6.92 2.00 11.51
N SER A 80 -7.33 1.56 12.69
CA SER A 80 -8.35 2.20 13.51
C SER A 80 -7.80 3.30 14.44
N ASP A 81 -6.48 3.39 14.59
CA ASP A 81 -5.78 4.37 15.43
C ASP A 81 -5.96 5.84 15.00
N GLY A 82 -6.53 6.09 13.82
CA GLY A 82 -6.77 7.46 13.33
C GLY A 82 -7.14 7.53 11.86
N PRO A 83 -7.04 8.72 11.24
CA PRO A 83 -7.37 8.89 9.83
C PRO A 83 -6.35 8.20 8.93
N CYS A 84 -6.86 7.42 7.97
CA CYS A 84 -6.10 6.87 6.87
C CYS A 84 -6.39 7.66 5.58
N MET A 85 -5.43 7.65 4.65
CA MET A 85 -5.69 8.07 3.27
C MET A 85 -5.82 6.83 2.40
N LEU A 86 -6.94 6.68 1.69
CA LEU A 86 -7.12 5.68 0.65
C LEU A 86 -6.88 6.31 -0.71
N LEU A 87 -6.11 5.61 -1.52
CA LEU A 87 -5.82 6.00 -2.90
C LEU A 87 -6.18 4.84 -3.82
N LEU A 88 -6.89 5.14 -4.90
CA LEU A 88 -6.98 4.25 -6.05
C LEU A 88 -5.96 4.72 -7.08
N CYS A 89 -4.88 3.95 -7.25
CA CYS A 89 -3.80 4.28 -8.16
C CYS A 89 -3.82 3.35 -9.38
N GLN A 90 -3.32 3.82 -10.51
CA GLN A 90 -3.20 3.04 -11.73
C GLN A 90 -1.87 3.27 -12.46
N ARG A 91 -1.25 2.19 -12.96
CA ARG A 91 0.00 2.20 -13.74
C ARG A 91 0.20 0.84 -14.42
N ALA A 92 1.03 0.76 -15.45
CA ALA A 92 1.58 -0.53 -15.88
C ALA A 92 2.57 -1.06 -14.82
N ASN A 93 2.51 -2.36 -14.50
CA ASN A 93 3.32 -3.00 -13.45
C ASN A 93 3.18 -2.31 -12.08
N ALA A 94 1.99 -1.78 -11.79
CA ALA A 94 1.73 -0.94 -10.64
C ALA A 94 2.14 -1.63 -9.33
N PHE A 95 1.92 -2.95 -9.19
CA PHE A 95 2.21 -3.66 -7.93
C PHE A 95 3.71 -3.67 -7.59
N ILE A 96 4.55 -4.00 -8.57
CA ILE A 96 6.01 -4.06 -8.39
C ILE A 96 6.55 -2.66 -8.06
N GLU A 97 6.11 -1.67 -8.83
CA GLU A 97 6.57 -0.29 -8.69
C GLU A 97 6.12 0.34 -7.37
N MET A 98 4.88 0.08 -6.94
CA MET A 98 4.34 0.57 -5.68
C MET A 98 5.11 0.01 -4.48
N THR A 99 5.62 -1.22 -4.58
CA THR A 99 6.46 -1.81 -3.54
C THR A 99 7.74 -0.97 -3.32
N GLY A 100 8.31 -0.39 -4.38
CA GLY A 100 9.44 0.51 -4.29
C GLY A 100 9.11 1.81 -3.54
N VAL A 101 7.99 2.44 -3.92
CA VAL A 101 7.48 3.67 -3.27
C VAL A 101 7.20 3.42 -1.79
N ALA A 102 6.51 2.32 -1.46
CA ALA A 102 6.19 1.96 -0.08
C ALA A 102 7.45 1.75 0.76
N ARG A 103 8.48 1.06 0.23
CA ARG A 103 9.76 0.87 0.95
C ARG A 103 10.44 2.19 1.29
N TYR A 104 10.45 3.14 0.35
CA TYR A 104 11.04 4.46 0.56
C TYR A 104 10.36 5.21 1.72
N HIS A 105 9.02 5.30 1.70
CA HIS A 105 8.27 6.01 2.74
C HIS A 105 8.29 5.30 4.09
N ASN A 106 8.24 3.96 4.10
CA ASN A 106 8.35 3.19 5.34
C ASN A 106 9.71 3.37 6.02
N ALA A 107 10.80 3.47 5.26
CA ALA A 107 12.12 3.74 5.82
C ALA A 107 12.19 5.13 6.48
N ILE A 108 11.56 6.14 5.88
CA ILE A 108 11.45 7.49 6.44
C ILE A 108 10.61 7.47 7.73
N ALA A 109 9.43 6.83 7.70
CA ALA A 109 8.54 6.72 8.85
C ALA A 109 9.25 6.07 10.06
N ASN A 110 9.99 4.99 9.83
CA ASN A 110 10.72 4.29 10.89
C ASN A 110 11.81 5.15 11.52
N ARG A 111 12.51 5.97 10.73
CA ARG A 111 13.54 6.90 11.25
C ARG A 111 12.96 7.92 12.23
N PHE A 112 11.75 8.41 11.97
CA PHE A 112 11.07 9.35 12.88
C PHE A 112 10.61 8.68 14.18
N VAL A 113 10.25 7.40 14.15
CA VAL A 113 9.90 6.64 15.37
C VAL A 113 11.12 6.45 16.27
N GLU A 114 12.30 6.18 15.70
CA GLU A 114 13.54 6.02 16.47
C GLU A 114 13.99 7.33 17.14
N LEU A 115 13.86 8.47 16.44
CA LEU A 115 14.20 9.78 16.99
C LEU A 115 13.29 10.22 18.15
N LYS A 116 12.04 9.73 18.20
CA LYS A 116 11.11 10.02 19.32
C LYS A 116 11.35 9.17 20.57
N LYS A 117 12.21 8.15 20.50
CA LYS A 117 12.55 7.24 21.61
C LYS A 117 13.85 7.63 22.33
N GLN A 118 14.57 8.63 21.83
CA GLN A 118 15.75 9.23 22.46
C GLN A 118 15.33 10.48 23.24
#